data_AF-A0A812A139-F1
#
_entry.id   AF-A0A812A139-F1
#
_cell.length_a   1.000
_cell.length_b   1.000
_cell.length_c   1.000
_cell.angle_alpha   90.00
_cell.angle_beta   90.00
_cell.angle_gamma   90.00
#
_symmetry.space_group_name_H-M   'P 1'
#
loop_
_entity.id
_entity.type
_entity.pdbx_description
1 polymer ?
#
loop_
_entity_poly.entity_id
_entity_poly.type
_entity_poly.pdbx_seq_one_letter_code
_entity_poly.pdbx_strand_id
1 'polypeptide(L)'
;MLPKHVGEELREIIKKVRDSSFEYEHREKGETDWAKYDSAQIKEMANYLDNLRDIVDEAHNRIQSRTIPVKRSPGRPETNPDDIAKTLLLQTYTESPNRVAEGLLLLFREKLGISKHFSYKTIERGYDRKTVNEILDEVVAIANESVEGKEETFSFDGTGFSASNKENYAAKRQKQNSNKSNKKTKTASFEQKNDSFPKSDTKKGFSYCVMGVGIQHKLISGLAISPNHSIGETTVVTT
;
A
#
# COMPACT_ATOMS: atom_id res chain seq x y z
N MET A 1 -18.89 2.43 23.79
CA MET A 1 -18.08 1.81 24.85
C MET A 1 -17.75 0.40 24.39
N LEU A 2 -16.46 0.07 24.21
CA LEU A 2 -16.05 -1.32 23.97
C LEU A 2 -16.49 -2.18 25.18
N PRO A 3 -17.10 -3.35 24.97
CA PRO A 3 -17.52 -4.20 26.09
C PRO A 3 -16.29 -4.58 26.92
N LYS A 4 -16.37 -4.37 28.25
CA LYS A 4 -15.28 -4.64 29.20
C LYS A 4 -14.70 -6.07 29.11
N HIS A 5 -15.45 -7.01 28.55
CA HIS A 5 -15.11 -8.43 28.42
C HIS A 5 -13.86 -8.74 27.60
N VAL A 6 -13.68 -8.09 26.45
CA VAL A 6 -12.60 -8.46 25.50
C VAL A 6 -11.20 -8.21 26.11
N GLY A 7 -11.08 -7.16 26.93
CA GLY A 7 -9.83 -6.82 27.59
C GLY A 7 -9.48 -7.71 28.78
N GLU A 8 -10.46 -8.41 29.35
CA GLU A 8 -10.26 -9.39 30.43
C GLU A 8 -9.90 -10.76 29.85
N GLU A 9 -10.61 -11.20 28.81
CA GLU A 9 -10.32 -12.43 28.06
C GLU A 9 -8.88 -12.44 27.51
N LEU A 10 -8.42 -11.33 26.91
CA LEU A 10 -7.05 -11.23 26.42
C LEU A 10 -6.01 -11.37 27.56
N ARG A 11 -6.29 -10.78 28.74
CA ARG A 11 -5.38 -10.90 29.89
C ARG A 11 -5.33 -12.32 30.42
N GLU A 12 -6.45 -13.03 30.41
CA GLU A 12 -6.50 -14.45 30.79
C GLU A 12 -5.72 -15.32 29.81
N ILE A 13 -5.85 -15.10 28.50
CA ILE A 13 -5.06 -15.80 27.48
C ILE A 13 -3.57 -15.54 27.70
N ILE A 14 -3.15 -14.27 27.86
CA ILE A 14 -1.75 -13.91 28.12
C ILE A 14 -1.22 -14.60 29.38
N LYS A 15 -2.03 -14.67 30.43
CA LYS A 15 -1.67 -15.35 31.68
C LYS A 15 -1.47 -16.85 31.44
N LYS A 16 -2.42 -17.53 30.77
CA LYS A 16 -2.30 -18.96 30.42
C LYS A 16 -1.07 -19.26 29.58
N VAL A 17 -0.74 -18.39 28.61
CA VAL A 17 0.47 -18.52 27.77
C VAL A 17 1.73 -18.37 28.62
N ARG A 18 1.81 -17.37 29.50
CA ARG A 18 2.97 -17.19 30.42
C ARG A 18 3.13 -18.36 31.38
N ASP A 19 2.03 -18.88 31.88
CA ASP A 19 1.99 -20.00 32.82
C ASP A 19 2.15 -21.36 32.11
N SER A 20 2.38 -21.38 30.78
CA SER A 20 2.52 -22.58 29.94
C SER A 20 1.34 -23.57 30.05
N SER A 21 0.17 -23.06 30.46
CA SER A 21 -1.09 -23.80 30.61
C SER A 21 -2.06 -23.55 29.46
N PHE A 22 -1.63 -22.77 28.47
CA PHE A 22 -2.42 -22.54 27.26
C PHE A 22 -2.44 -23.79 26.40
N GLU A 23 -3.62 -24.38 26.26
CA GLU A 23 -3.85 -25.52 25.38
C GLU A 23 -3.82 -25.05 23.93
N TYR A 24 -2.70 -25.30 23.26
CA TYR A 24 -2.55 -25.00 21.84
C TYR A 24 -3.18 -26.13 21.03
N GLU A 25 -4.24 -25.83 20.29
CA GLU A 25 -4.78 -26.76 19.30
C GLU A 25 -3.76 -26.95 18.17
N HIS A 26 -3.13 -28.12 18.16
CA HIS A 26 -2.20 -28.47 17.09
C HIS A 26 -2.96 -28.56 15.77
N ARG A 27 -2.64 -27.69 14.83
CA ARG A 27 -3.10 -27.86 13.45
C ARG A 27 -2.34 -29.03 12.85
N GLU A 28 -3.07 -30.03 12.37
CA GLU A 28 -2.46 -31.12 11.61
C GLU A 28 -1.68 -30.55 10.42
N LYS A 29 -0.44 -31.00 10.26
CA LYS A 29 0.37 -30.63 9.10
C LYS A 29 -0.25 -31.31 7.88
N GLY A 30 -0.74 -30.52 6.94
CA GLY A 30 -1.16 -31.03 5.64
C GLY A 30 0.00 -31.77 4.94
N GLU A 31 -0.34 -32.77 4.13
CA GLU A 31 0.64 -33.47 3.29
C GLU A 31 1.19 -32.53 2.22
N THR A 32 2.51 -32.29 2.24
CA THR A 32 3.18 -31.43 1.26
C THR A 32 3.68 -32.26 0.09
N ASP A 33 3.19 -31.96 -1.11
CA ASP A 33 3.72 -32.49 -2.36
C ASP A 33 5.06 -31.78 -2.69
N TRP A 34 6.16 -32.37 -2.23
CA TRP A 34 7.51 -31.83 -2.41
C TRP A 34 7.91 -31.68 -3.87
N ALA A 35 7.46 -32.58 -4.76
CA ALA A 35 7.78 -32.49 -6.18
C ALA A 35 7.12 -31.26 -6.83
N LYS A 36 5.87 -30.97 -6.47
CA LYS A 36 5.20 -29.73 -6.90
C LYS A 36 5.86 -28.49 -6.31
N TYR A 37 6.25 -28.54 -5.03
CA TYR A 37 6.94 -27.44 -4.36
C TYR A 37 8.26 -27.11 -5.07
N ASP A 38 9.11 -28.12 -5.33
CA ASP A 38 10.39 -27.94 -6.00
C ASP A 38 10.20 -27.38 -7.42
N SER A 39 9.23 -27.93 -8.18
CA SER A 39 8.92 -27.39 -9.51
C SER A 39 8.41 -25.95 -9.45
N ALA A 40 7.67 -25.56 -8.42
CA ALA A 40 7.19 -24.20 -8.26
C ALA A 40 8.36 -23.26 -7.95
N GLN A 41 9.26 -23.65 -7.04
CA GLN A 41 10.43 -22.86 -6.67
C GLN A 41 11.39 -22.66 -7.84
N ILE A 42 11.63 -23.69 -8.66
CA ILE A 42 12.48 -23.58 -9.88
C ILE A 42 11.88 -22.59 -10.89
N LYS A 43 10.55 -22.56 -11.02
CA LYS A 43 9.84 -21.74 -12.03
C LYS A 43 9.41 -20.37 -11.51
N GLU A 44 9.58 -20.10 -10.22
CA GLU A 44 9.02 -18.94 -9.54
C GLU A 44 9.38 -17.63 -10.24
N MET A 45 10.68 -17.36 -10.41
CA MET A 45 11.18 -16.16 -11.08
C MET A 45 10.61 -16.04 -12.51
N ALA A 46 10.66 -17.12 -13.29
CA ALA A 46 10.19 -17.08 -14.68
C ALA A 46 8.70 -16.76 -14.76
N ASN A 47 7.89 -17.44 -13.94
CA ASN A 47 6.44 -17.21 -13.86
C ASN A 47 6.14 -15.81 -13.33
N TYR A 48 6.91 -15.32 -12.36
CA TYR A 48 6.73 -13.98 -11.81
C TYR A 48 6.97 -12.91 -12.87
N LEU A 49 8.05 -13.03 -13.65
CA LEU A 49 8.35 -12.09 -14.75
C LEU A 49 7.28 -12.11 -15.85
N ASP A 50 6.77 -13.29 -16.19
CA ASP A 50 5.67 -13.44 -17.15
C ASP A 50 4.39 -12.77 -16.60
N ASN A 51 4.03 -13.06 -15.35
CA ASN A 51 2.88 -12.44 -14.69
C ASN A 51 3.01 -10.91 -14.60
N LEU A 52 4.20 -10.40 -14.26
CA LEU A 52 4.45 -8.95 -14.22
C LEU A 52 4.19 -8.29 -15.57
N ARG A 53 4.68 -8.92 -16.64
CA ARG A 53 4.48 -8.42 -18.00
C ARG A 53 2.98 -8.40 -18.32
N ASP A 54 2.31 -9.53 -18.16
CA ASP A 54 0.93 -9.70 -18.60
C ASP A 54 -0.04 -8.81 -17.82
N ILE A 55 0.13 -8.71 -16.49
CA ILE A 55 -0.73 -7.87 -15.65
C ILE A 55 -0.51 -6.38 -15.93
N VAL A 56 0.75 -5.94 -16.13
CA VAL A 56 1.02 -4.54 -16.46
C VAL A 56 0.52 -4.19 -17.87
N ASP A 57 0.67 -5.09 -18.84
CA ASP A 57 0.13 -4.90 -20.19
C ASP A 57 -1.40 -4.80 -20.14
N GLU A 58 -2.06 -5.67 -19.37
CA GLU A 58 -3.52 -5.60 -19.17
C GLU A 58 -3.94 -4.29 -18.49
N ALA A 59 -3.27 -3.90 -17.39
CA ALA A 59 -3.52 -2.64 -16.70
C ALA A 59 -3.42 -1.44 -17.65
N HIS A 60 -2.35 -1.40 -18.46
CA HIS A 60 -2.14 -0.36 -19.44
C HIS A 60 -3.28 -0.32 -20.48
N ASN A 61 -3.69 -1.48 -20.99
CA ASN A 61 -4.79 -1.59 -21.96
C ASN A 61 -6.14 -1.17 -21.38
N ARG A 62 -6.45 -1.54 -20.12
CA ARG A 62 -7.67 -1.08 -19.41
C ARG A 62 -7.69 0.44 -19.28
N ILE A 63 -6.56 1.05 -18.90
CA ILE A 63 -6.42 2.51 -18.81
C ILE A 63 -6.58 3.18 -20.17
N GLN A 64 -5.93 2.67 -21.21
CA GLN A 64 -6.04 3.22 -22.56
C GLN A 64 -7.47 3.16 -23.09
N SER A 65 -8.20 2.07 -22.85
CA SER A 65 -9.57 1.91 -23.36
C SER A 65 -10.57 2.91 -22.74
N ARG A 66 -10.33 3.34 -21.50
CA ARG A 66 -11.16 4.35 -20.80
C ARG A 66 -10.68 5.80 -20.97
N THR A 67 -9.52 6.04 -21.57
CA THR A 67 -8.89 7.36 -21.62
C THR A 67 -8.90 7.94 -23.03
N ILE A 68 -9.30 9.20 -23.18
CA ILE A 68 -9.25 9.92 -24.45
C ILE A 68 -7.77 10.23 -24.79
N PRO A 69 -7.28 9.93 -26.00
CA PRO A 69 -5.90 10.19 -26.37
C PRO A 69 -5.57 11.68 -26.29
N VAL A 70 -4.61 12.03 -25.44
CA VAL A 70 -4.13 13.41 -25.28
C VAL A 70 -3.12 13.72 -26.38
N LYS A 71 -3.22 14.93 -26.97
CA LYS A 71 -2.25 15.40 -27.97
C LYS A 71 -0.86 15.53 -27.32
N ARG A 72 0.15 14.94 -27.98
CA ARG A 72 1.55 15.04 -27.55
C ARG A 72 2.02 16.49 -27.65
N SER A 73 2.61 16.99 -26.56
CA SER A 73 3.34 18.25 -26.58
C SER A 73 4.65 18.11 -27.37
N PRO A 74 5.17 19.19 -27.98
CA PRO A 74 6.49 19.17 -28.59
C PRO A 74 7.58 18.77 -27.57
N GLY A 75 8.47 17.85 -27.94
CA GLY A 75 9.58 17.44 -27.06
C GLY A 75 10.11 16.04 -27.33
N ARG A 76 11.09 15.62 -26.52
CA ARG A 76 11.62 14.24 -26.54
C ARG A 76 10.48 13.28 -26.14
N PRO A 77 10.26 12.18 -26.89
CA PRO A 77 9.30 11.16 -26.48
C PRO A 77 9.64 10.66 -25.08
N GLU A 78 8.66 10.70 -24.18
CA GLU A 78 8.82 10.16 -22.84
C GLU A 78 9.02 8.65 -22.90
N THR A 79 9.78 8.11 -21.94
CA THR A 79 9.84 6.67 -21.69
C THR A 79 8.44 6.16 -21.36
N ASN A 80 8.07 5.01 -21.93
CA ASN A 80 6.76 4.41 -21.78
C ASN A 80 6.48 4.09 -20.30
N PRO A 81 5.36 4.54 -19.70
CA PRO A 81 5.11 4.37 -18.27
C PRO A 81 4.88 2.92 -17.83
N ASP A 82 4.37 2.06 -18.71
CA ASP A 82 4.27 0.60 -18.53
C ASP A 82 5.65 -0.07 -18.36
N ASP A 83 6.64 0.30 -19.18
CA ASP A 83 8.01 -0.23 -19.09
C ASP A 83 8.65 0.17 -17.75
N ILE A 84 8.36 1.39 -17.28
CA ILE A 84 8.80 1.86 -15.96
C ILE A 84 8.11 1.06 -14.86
N ALA A 85 6.80 0.85 -14.94
CA ALA A 85 6.04 0.07 -13.95
C ALA A 85 6.56 -1.38 -13.85
N LYS A 86 6.77 -2.07 -14.98
CA LYS A 86 7.40 -3.41 -15.02
C LYS A 86 8.76 -3.43 -14.33
N THR A 87 9.58 -2.41 -14.57
CA THR A 87 10.91 -2.31 -13.97
C THR A 87 10.85 -2.03 -12.47
N LEU A 88 9.89 -1.21 -12.01
CA LEU A 88 9.67 -0.98 -10.58
C LEU A 88 9.20 -2.26 -9.86
N LEU A 89 8.31 -3.04 -10.48
CA LEU A 89 7.86 -4.31 -9.91
C LEU A 89 8.98 -5.36 -9.87
N LEU A 90 9.79 -5.45 -10.93
CA LEU A 90 11.02 -6.24 -10.93
C LEU A 90 11.98 -5.81 -9.82
N GLN A 91 12.16 -4.50 -9.64
CA GLN A 91 12.99 -3.94 -8.58
C GLN A 91 12.49 -4.35 -7.20
N THR A 92 11.18 -4.28 -6.96
CA THR A 92 10.55 -4.68 -5.69
C THR A 92 10.74 -6.17 -5.43
N TYR A 93 10.50 -7.03 -6.42
CA TYR A 93 10.68 -8.48 -6.27
C TYR A 93 12.12 -8.89 -5.97
N THR A 94 13.09 -8.18 -6.57
CA THR A 94 14.52 -8.46 -6.37
C THR A 94 15.13 -7.71 -5.19
N GLU A 95 14.34 -6.89 -4.49
CA GLU A 95 14.78 -6.01 -3.41
C GLU A 95 16.03 -5.17 -3.77
N SER A 96 16.13 -4.77 -5.04
CA SER A 96 17.36 -4.22 -5.59
C SER A 96 17.39 -2.68 -5.55
N PRO A 97 18.57 -2.05 -5.36
CA PRO A 97 18.70 -0.60 -5.48
C PRO A 97 18.60 -0.15 -6.94
N ASN A 98 18.24 1.12 -7.18
CA ASN A 98 17.95 1.66 -8.53
C ASN A 98 19.00 1.35 -9.61
N ARG A 99 20.30 1.38 -9.25
CA ARG A 99 21.39 1.08 -10.19
C ARG A 99 21.47 -0.41 -10.56
N VAL A 100 21.18 -1.28 -9.59
CA VAL A 100 21.11 -2.72 -9.85
C VAL A 100 19.85 -3.02 -10.66
N ALA A 101 18.73 -2.33 -10.40
CA ALA A 101 17.53 -2.44 -11.22
C ALA A 101 17.76 -2.07 -12.69
N GLU A 102 18.60 -1.07 -13.00
CA GLU A 102 19.03 -0.79 -14.39
C GLU A 102 19.82 -1.97 -14.99
N GLY A 103 20.71 -2.59 -14.20
CA GLY A 103 21.40 -3.81 -14.60
C GLY A 103 20.45 -5.00 -14.84
N LEU A 104 19.46 -5.18 -13.97
CA LEU A 104 18.44 -6.22 -14.12
C LEU A 104 17.53 -5.95 -15.32
N LEU A 105 17.22 -4.68 -15.61
CA LEU A 105 16.51 -4.30 -16.83
C LEU A 105 17.28 -4.74 -18.08
N LEU A 106 18.62 -4.59 -18.12
CA LEU A 106 19.42 -5.08 -19.24
C LEU A 106 19.27 -6.60 -19.44
N LEU A 107 19.16 -7.37 -18.35
CA LEU A 107 19.04 -8.83 -18.39
C LEU A 107 17.63 -9.29 -18.75
N PHE A 108 16.60 -8.67 -18.18
CA PHE A 108 15.23 -9.18 -18.22
C PHE A 108 14.28 -8.41 -19.14
N ARG A 109 14.73 -7.34 -19.83
CA ARG A 109 13.88 -6.54 -20.73
C ARG A 109 13.11 -7.37 -21.74
N GLU A 110 13.72 -8.41 -22.31
CA GLU A 110 13.08 -9.25 -23.32
C GLU A 110 11.92 -10.04 -22.72
N LYS A 111 12.15 -10.64 -21.54
CA LYS A 111 11.14 -11.39 -20.79
C LYS A 111 9.98 -10.49 -20.38
N LEU A 112 10.28 -9.26 -19.97
CA LEU A 112 9.29 -8.23 -19.62
C LEU A 112 8.63 -7.54 -20.83
N GLY A 113 9.04 -7.85 -22.07
CA GLY A 113 8.51 -7.19 -23.27
C GLY A 113 8.91 -5.71 -23.42
N ILE A 114 9.98 -5.28 -22.76
CA ILE A 114 10.47 -3.89 -22.78
C ILE A 114 11.40 -3.70 -23.97
N SER A 115 10.99 -2.84 -24.91
CA SER A 115 11.75 -2.61 -26.15
C SER A 115 12.98 -1.70 -25.97
N LYS A 116 12.91 -0.73 -25.06
CA LYS A 116 13.93 0.31 -24.92
C LYS A 116 14.47 0.36 -23.51
N HIS A 117 15.80 0.43 -23.42
CA HIS A 117 16.50 0.64 -22.17
C HIS A 117 16.39 2.10 -21.70
N PHE A 118 16.40 2.30 -20.38
CA PHE A 118 16.47 3.62 -19.74
C PHE A 118 17.28 3.53 -18.45
N SER A 119 17.78 4.69 -17.99
CA SER A 119 18.73 4.72 -16.88
C SER A 119 18.07 4.60 -15.50
N TYR A 120 18.87 4.31 -14.48
CA TYR A 120 18.45 4.29 -13.08
C TYR A 120 17.77 5.59 -12.63
N LYS A 121 18.08 6.71 -13.28
CA LYS A 121 17.46 8.02 -13.01
C LYS A 121 16.01 8.11 -13.49
N THR A 122 15.61 7.28 -14.43
CA THR A 122 14.21 7.10 -14.82
C THR A 122 13.50 6.21 -13.80
N ILE A 123 14.14 5.13 -13.36
CA ILE A 123 13.61 4.23 -12.31
C ILE A 123 13.39 4.99 -11.00
N GLU A 124 14.38 5.75 -10.54
CA GLU A 124 14.33 6.56 -9.30
C GLU A 124 13.13 7.51 -9.27
N ARG A 125 12.76 8.07 -10.43
CA ARG A 125 11.65 9.02 -10.56
C ARG A 125 10.34 8.36 -10.99
N GLY A 126 10.30 7.03 -11.05
CA GLY A 126 9.14 6.29 -11.55
C GLY A 126 7.88 6.59 -10.74
N TYR A 127 7.96 6.52 -9.41
CA TYR A 127 6.85 6.82 -8.49
C TYR A 127 6.41 8.29 -8.48
N ASP A 128 7.23 9.22 -8.99
CA ASP A 128 6.83 10.63 -9.13
C ASP A 128 5.92 10.86 -10.35
N ARG A 129 5.80 9.87 -11.26
CA ARG A 129 5.00 9.97 -12.47
C ARG A 129 3.57 9.51 -12.22
N LYS A 130 2.61 10.42 -12.39
CA LYS A 130 1.17 10.13 -12.25
C LYS A 130 0.73 8.94 -13.10
N THR A 131 1.17 8.87 -14.35
CA THR A 131 0.82 7.79 -15.29
C THR A 131 1.37 6.43 -14.86
N VAL A 132 2.52 6.39 -14.19
CA VAL A 132 3.08 5.13 -13.65
C VAL A 132 2.25 4.70 -12.44
N ASN A 133 1.90 5.62 -11.55
CA ASN A 133 1.06 5.31 -10.38
C ASN A 133 -0.34 4.83 -10.80
N GLU A 134 -0.94 5.44 -11.83
CA GLU A 134 -2.22 4.97 -12.38
C GLU A 134 -2.16 3.51 -12.88
N ILE A 135 -1.03 3.10 -13.48
CA ILE A 135 -0.81 1.71 -13.89
C ILE A 135 -0.66 0.81 -12.66
N LEU A 136 0.12 1.21 -11.66
CA LEU A 136 0.31 0.43 -10.44
C LEU A 136 -0.98 0.26 -9.64
N ASP A 137 -1.83 1.29 -9.57
CA ASP A 137 -3.15 1.21 -8.94
C ASP A 137 -4.05 0.19 -9.68
N GLU A 138 -4.02 0.20 -11.02
CA GLU A 138 -4.79 -0.76 -11.82
C GLU A 138 -4.24 -2.19 -11.72
N VAL A 139 -2.92 -2.37 -11.57
CA VAL A 139 -2.30 -3.69 -11.29
C VAL A 139 -2.83 -4.27 -9.99
N VAL A 140 -2.98 -3.44 -8.94
CA VAL A 140 -3.57 -3.88 -7.66
C VAL A 140 -5.04 -4.26 -7.85
N ALA A 141 -5.80 -3.49 -8.61
CA ALA A 141 -7.20 -3.80 -8.90
C ALA A 141 -7.35 -5.16 -9.61
N ILE A 142 -6.56 -5.42 -10.67
CA ILE A 142 -6.56 -6.70 -11.38
C ILE A 142 -6.20 -7.88 -10.45
N ALA A 143 -5.20 -7.67 -9.58
CA ALA A 143 -4.81 -8.69 -8.61
C ALA A 143 -5.95 -9.00 -7.62
N ASN A 144 -6.65 -7.97 -7.16
CA ASN A 144 -7.78 -8.12 -6.23
C ASN A 144 -9.00 -8.77 -6.88
N GLU A 145 -9.35 -8.41 -8.12
CA GLU A 145 -10.43 -9.03 -8.90
C GLU A 145 -10.26 -10.56 -8.99
N SER A 146 -9.02 -11.03 -9.14
CA SER A 146 -8.70 -12.47 -9.25
C SER A 146 -9.08 -13.28 -8.00
N VAL A 147 -9.20 -12.60 -6.85
CA VAL A 147 -9.48 -13.19 -5.54
C VAL A 147 -10.76 -12.62 -4.89
N GLU A 148 -11.55 -11.86 -5.65
CA GLU A 148 -12.81 -11.29 -5.19
C GLU A 148 -13.75 -12.40 -4.70
N GLY A 149 -14.36 -12.19 -3.53
CA GLY A 149 -15.27 -13.14 -2.89
C GLY A 149 -14.61 -14.40 -2.32
N LYS A 150 -13.27 -14.56 -2.44
CA LYS A 150 -12.53 -15.70 -1.87
C LYS A 150 -11.91 -15.41 -0.50
N GLU A 151 -11.69 -14.14 -0.18
CA GLU A 151 -11.12 -13.74 1.12
C GLU A 151 -12.23 -13.42 2.12
N GLU A 152 -12.24 -14.17 3.22
CA GLU A 152 -13.19 -13.96 4.32
C GLU A 152 -12.54 -13.30 5.55
N THR A 153 -11.21 -13.40 5.69
CA THR A 153 -10.49 -12.96 6.90
C THR A 153 -9.41 -11.94 6.56
N PHE A 154 -9.49 -10.77 7.18
CA PHE A 154 -8.55 -9.67 6.96
C PHE A 154 -7.74 -9.38 8.21
N SER A 155 -6.44 -9.11 8.01
CA SER A 155 -5.58 -8.52 9.02
C SER A 155 -5.44 -7.04 8.71
N PHE A 156 -5.78 -6.18 9.67
CA PHE A 156 -5.64 -4.73 9.54
C PHE A 156 -4.39 -4.27 10.27
N ASP A 157 -3.55 -3.50 9.57
CA ASP A 157 -2.44 -2.83 10.22
C ASP A 157 -2.95 -1.61 10.99
N GLY A 158 -2.88 -1.68 12.32
CA GLY A 158 -3.28 -0.60 13.22
C GLY A 158 -2.31 0.59 13.24
N THR A 159 -1.19 0.55 12.52
CA THR A 159 -0.20 1.64 12.53
C THR A 159 -0.60 2.87 11.71
N GLY A 160 -1.67 2.80 10.90
CA GLY A 160 -2.27 3.94 10.21
C GLY A 160 -1.23 4.73 9.40
N PHE A 161 -0.82 4.20 8.26
CA PHE A 161 0.10 4.94 7.39
C PHE A 161 -0.55 6.23 6.91
N SER A 162 0.22 7.32 6.90
CA SER A 162 -0.19 8.51 6.16
C SER A 162 -0.23 8.12 4.68
N ALA A 163 -1.30 8.50 3.95
CA ALA A 163 -1.49 8.26 2.52
C ALA A 163 -0.37 8.82 1.60
N SER A 164 0.68 9.39 2.19
CA SER A 164 1.79 10.05 1.52
C SER A 164 3.08 9.79 2.29
N ASN A 165 4.08 9.21 1.62
CA ASN A 165 5.45 9.04 2.11
C ASN A 165 6.16 10.37 2.44
N LYS A 166 5.56 11.52 2.09
CA LYS A 166 6.11 12.86 2.35
C LYS A 166 5.66 13.47 3.68
N GLU A 167 4.66 12.91 4.34
CA GLU A 167 4.05 13.53 5.52
C GLU A 167 4.40 12.79 6.81
N ASN A 168 5.43 13.27 7.50
CA ASN A 168 5.84 12.75 8.80
C ASN A 168 4.87 13.25 9.91
N TYR A 169 4.31 12.31 10.69
CA TYR A 169 3.45 12.60 11.86
C TYR A 169 4.13 13.56 12.85
N ALA A 170 5.42 13.40 13.10
CA ALA A 170 6.20 14.25 13.99
C ALA A 170 6.25 15.71 13.47
N ALA A 171 6.44 15.90 12.16
CA ALA A 171 6.49 17.22 11.55
C ALA A 171 5.12 17.94 11.61
N LYS A 172 4.02 17.21 11.45
CA LYS A 172 2.65 17.76 11.64
C LYS A 172 2.39 18.13 13.10
N ARG A 173 2.77 17.28 14.06
CA ARG A 173 2.65 17.58 15.50
C ARG A 173 3.50 18.78 15.93
N GLN A 174 4.71 18.92 15.41
CA GLN A 174 5.57 20.07 15.70
C GLN A 174 4.96 21.38 15.18
N LYS A 175 4.45 21.40 13.93
CA LYS A 175 3.73 22.55 13.36
C LYS A 175 2.44 22.89 14.12
N GLN A 176 1.78 21.91 14.73
CA GLN A 176 0.60 22.16 15.57
C GLN A 176 0.98 22.74 16.93
N ASN A 177 2.06 22.26 17.54
CA ASN A 177 2.53 22.75 18.83
C ASN A 177 3.14 24.16 18.73
N SER A 178 3.84 24.49 17.64
CA SER A 178 4.40 25.83 17.40
C SER A 178 3.32 26.90 17.17
N ASN A 179 2.18 26.52 16.57
CA ASN A 179 1.02 27.40 16.46
C ASN A 179 0.32 27.62 17.81
N LYS A 180 0.45 26.68 18.76
CA LYS A 180 -0.10 26.79 20.12
C LYS A 180 0.74 27.72 21.00
N SER A 181 2.07 27.77 20.82
CA SER A 181 2.94 28.73 21.52
C SER A 181 2.69 30.16 21.05
N ASN A 182 2.42 30.39 19.77
CA ASN A 182 2.08 31.72 19.24
C ASN A 182 0.69 32.23 19.70
N LYS A 183 -0.22 31.34 20.09
CA LYS A 183 -1.53 31.71 20.64
C LYS A 183 -1.48 32.00 22.15
N LYS A 184 -0.53 31.39 22.87
CA LYS A 184 -0.32 31.61 24.32
C LYS A 184 0.20 33.01 24.65
N THR A 185 0.80 33.73 23.71
CA THR A 185 1.26 35.11 23.92
C THR A 185 0.14 36.15 23.88
N LYS A 186 -1.13 35.77 23.60
CA LYS A 186 -2.24 36.73 23.49
C LYS A 186 -3.41 36.57 24.46
N THR A 187 -3.47 35.54 25.30
CA THR A 187 -4.54 35.44 26.32
C THR A 187 -4.06 34.63 27.51
N ALA A 188 -3.66 35.35 28.56
CA ALA A 188 -3.52 34.80 29.89
C ALA A 188 -4.89 34.82 30.57
N SER A 189 -5.56 33.68 30.61
CA SER A 189 -6.58 33.39 31.62
C SER A 189 -6.79 31.87 31.74
N PHE A 190 -6.89 31.43 32.98
CA PHE A 190 -7.06 30.06 33.45
C PHE A 190 -8.18 29.30 32.72
N GLU A 191 -7.88 28.17 32.09
CA GLU A 191 -8.88 27.13 31.81
C GLU A 191 -8.29 25.73 32.03
N GLN A 192 -9.10 24.91 32.70
CA GLN A 192 -8.83 23.55 33.14
C GLN A 192 -8.37 22.64 31.98
N LYS A 193 -7.37 21.79 32.25
CA LYS A 193 -6.95 20.72 31.33
C LYS A 193 -8.02 19.63 31.26
N ASN A 194 -8.98 19.78 30.37
CA ASN A 194 -9.80 18.66 29.92
C ASN A 194 -9.07 17.91 28.79
N ASP A 195 -8.89 16.60 28.95
CA ASP A 195 -8.29 15.69 27.96
C ASP A 195 -9.31 15.27 26.87
N SER A 196 -10.30 16.11 26.63
CA SER A 196 -11.30 15.88 25.60
C SER A 196 -10.72 16.19 24.22
N PHE A 197 -11.02 15.33 23.23
CA PHE A 197 -10.73 15.63 21.82
C PHE A 197 -11.30 17.02 21.46
N PRO A 198 -10.50 17.92 20.85
CA PRO A 198 -10.97 19.27 20.58
C PRO A 198 -12.09 19.25 19.53
N LYS A 199 -13.25 19.82 19.88
CA LYS A 199 -14.20 20.30 18.86
C LYS A 199 -13.57 21.50 18.18
N SER A 200 -13.19 21.39 16.91
CA SER A 200 -12.53 22.47 16.18
C SER A 200 -13.33 22.91 14.96
N ASP A 201 -13.81 24.16 14.99
CA ASP A 201 -14.53 24.86 13.90
C ASP A 201 -13.64 25.27 12.71
N THR A 202 -12.50 24.61 12.48
CA THR A 202 -11.63 24.96 11.35
C THR A 202 -11.07 23.74 10.64
N LYS A 203 -11.40 23.66 9.34
CA LYS A 203 -10.89 22.79 8.28
C LYS A 203 -9.44 22.35 8.48
N LYS A 204 -9.20 21.28 9.23
CA LYS A 204 -7.89 20.62 9.27
C LYS A 204 -8.07 19.13 9.12
N GLY A 205 -7.61 18.68 7.96
CA GLY A 205 -7.83 17.35 7.51
C GLY A 205 -6.83 16.34 8.02
N PHE A 206 -7.30 15.31 8.71
CA PHE A 206 -6.56 14.06 8.85
C PHE A 206 -7.19 13.06 7.89
N SER A 207 -6.40 12.60 6.93
CA SER A 207 -6.72 11.38 6.20
C SER A 207 -6.10 10.23 6.94
N TYR A 208 -6.93 9.36 7.50
CA TYR A 208 -6.48 8.07 8.01
C TYR A 208 -6.53 7.10 6.85
N CYS A 209 -5.40 6.49 6.49
CA CYS A 209 -5.36 5.32 5.63
C CYS A 209 -5.16 4.09 6.49
N VAL A 210 -6.15 3.20 6.50
CA VAL A 210 -6.04 1.87 7.10
C VAL A 210 -5.88 0.88 5.94
N MET A 211 -4.83 0.06 5.99
CA MET A 211 -4.63 -1.02 5.03
C MET A 211 -4.97 -2.34 5.70
N GLY A 212 -5.84 -3.11 5.06
CA GLY A 212 -6.12 -4.51 5.36
C GLY A 212 -5.47 -5.41 4.32
N VAL A 213 -4.94 -6.54 4.77
CA VAL A 213 -4.45 -7.60 3.89
C VAL A 213 -5.16 -8.89 4.25
N GLY A 214 -5.73 -9.54 3.25
CA GLY A 214 -6.33 -10.86 3.35
C GLY A 214 -5.32 -11.88 3.86
N ILE A 215 -5.74 -12.76 4.77
CA ILE A 215 -4.83 -13.74 5.36
C ILE A 215 -4.52 -14.85 4.36
N GLN A 216 -5.53 -15.29 3.61
CA GLN A 216 -5.43 -16.48 2.76
C GLN A 216 -4.90 -16.16 1.36
N HIS A 217 -5.50 -15.19 0.68
CA HIS A 217 -5.25 -14.84 -0.72
C HIS A 217 -4.51 -13.51 -0.88
N LYS A 218 -4.18 -12.84 0.22
CA LYS A 218 -3.46 -11.55 0.25
C LYS A 218 -4.18 -10.44 -0.51
N LEU A 219 -5.52 -10.49 -0.57
CA LEU A 219 -6.33 -9.39 -1.09
C LEU A 219 -5.97 -8.10 -0.35
N ILE A 220 -5.59 -7.06 -1.07
CA ILE A 220 -5.20 -5.78 -0.49
C ILE A 220 -6.42 -4.89 -0.45
N SER A 221 -6.78 -4.38 0.73
CA SER A 221 -7.88 -3.42 0.89
C SER A 221 -7.40 -2.18 1.63
N GLY A 222 -7.92 -1.02 1.26
CA GLY A 222 -7.58 0.25 1.89
C GLY A 222 -8.83 1.06 2.20
N LEU A 223 -8.85 1.71 3.36
CA LEU A 223 -9.81 2.76 3.69
C LEU A 223 -9.06 4.07 3.82
N ALA A 224 -9.40 5.06 3.00
CA ALA A 224 -8.93 6.43 3.13
C ALA A 224 -10.08 7.32 3.61
N ILE A 225 -9.99 7.87 4.82
CA ILE A 225 -11.04 8.73 5.38
C ILE A 225 -10.73 10.17 5.01
N SER A 226 -11.55 10.81 4.17
CA SER A 226 -11.40 12.23 3.89
C SER A 226 -12.02 13.08 5.01
N PRO A 227 -11.35 14.14 5.44
CA PRO A 227 -11.89 15.13 6.38
C PRO A 227 -12.79 16.17 5.69
N ASN A 228 -12.99 16.04 4.38
CA ASN A 228 -13.93 16.84 3.65
C ASN A 228 -15.34 16.27 3.81
N HIS A 229 -16.15 16.86 4.70
CA HIS A 229 -17.54 16.43 4.95
C HIS A 229 -18.47 16.51 3.72
N SER A 230 -18.05 17.10 2.58
CA SER A 230 -18.80 17.04 1.32
C SER A 230 -18.63 15.74 0.55
N ILE A 231 -17.62 14.93 0.90
CA ILE A 231 -17.34 13.60 0.38
C ILE A 231 -17.52 12.69 1.58
N GLY A 232 -18.71 12.12 1.75
CA GLY A 232 -19.13 11.46 2.99
C GLY A 232 -18.11 10.45 3.52
N GLU A 233 -18.14 10.25 4.83
CA GLU A 233 -17.34 9.28 5.62
C GLU A 233 -17.51 7.81 5.17
N THR A 234 -18.27 7.57 4.09
CA THR A 234 -18.71 6.28 3.58
C THR A 234 -18.17 5.96 2.18
N THR A 235 -17.16 6.68 1.71
CA THR A 235 -16.54 6.35 0.41
C THR A 235 -15.55 5.19 0.62
N VAL A 236 -16.07 3.97 0.63
CA VAL A 236 -15.27 2.75 0.50
C VAL A 236 -14.80 2.71 -0.96
N VAL A 237 -13.54 3.07 -1.20
CA VAL A 237 -12.92 2.77 -2.48
C VAL A 237 -12.31 1.40 -2.34
N THR A 238 -13.09 0.38 -2.70
CA THR A 238 -12.53 -0.94 -3.00
C THR A 238 -11.78 -0.79 -4.31
N THR A 239 -10.46 -0.66 -4.23
CA THR A 239 -9.56 -1.00 -5.36
C THR A 239 -9.29 -2.48 -5.32
#